data_AF-B5F989-F1
#
_entry.id   AF-B5F989-F1
#
_cell.length_a   1.000
_cell.length_b   1.000
_cell.length_c   1.000
_cell.angle_alpha   90.00
_cell.angle_beta   90.00
_cell.angle_gamma   90.00
#
_symmetry.space_group_name_H-M   'P 1'
#
loop_
_entity.id
_entity.type
_entity.pdbx_description
1 polymer ?
#
loop_
_entity_poly.entity_id
_entity_poly.type
_entity_poly.pdbx_seq_one_letter_code
_entity_poly.pdbx_strand_id
1 'polypeptide(L)'
;MYTRFFKFLFRYIVIAFAVYIIWFYIPDNEMKFNDKITASIALIALIIAWDSAVSSKSSGDIAQKTFEENQRSANFNNFEQRYNSLLALHNDLHKSVGIFLDSPDKMDGKGGIAASGGKSYFQNIRKMKTLEEAHNTLMGHSVISPYMRVLYHLLKHIFTYSTNPDIYKKYTSPLRSLIRNDVLYLVALNTAIIYKDGSLDDNGYQEFQEYLQKSDFFEHTIFTADEYKNFNAVKSEVEFSFDQNFNIPIRNYIFNYVKTLRFQNDVIDLHKDLMLCVIFKNPFTPLVNSYIDNVSLVVKESYKYHLGQVCKSENRYLGLLNDLCAYYEKENKEKELTLINNFSTLREIASSNKDKYTLFFVRRSDGFSDNCANVANWIVEFDRYREVLRQHENNKLKVEKDLDNISKLFSSMFNESIAKYKLNGLF
;
A
#
# COMPACT_ATOMS: atom_id res chain seq x y z
N MET A 1 50.12 -35.43 11.85
CA MET A 1 51.57 -35.58 11.55
C MET A 1 51.94 -37.02 11.19
N TYR A 2 51.44 -38.04 11.90
CA TYR A 2 51.74 -39.46 11.66
C TYR A 2 51.30 -40.05 10.29
N THR A 3 50.21 -39.56 9.69
CA THR A 3 49.68 -40.09 8.42
C THR A 3 50.49 -39.73 7.17
N ARG A 4 51.22 -38.61 7.17
CA ARG A 4 52.12 -38.25 6.04
C ARG A 4 53.39 -39.10 6.08
N PHE A 5 54.00 -39.25 7.26
CA PHE A 5 55.21 -40.05 7.45
C PHE A 5 55.00 -41.52 7.07
N PHE A 6 53.87 -42.12 7.48
CA PHE A 6 53.54 -43.50 7.13
C PHE A 6 53.34 -43.72 5.61
N LYS A 7 52.72 -42.75 4.92
CA LYS A 7 52.57 -42.79 3.45
C LYS A 7 53.92 -42.67 2.73
N PHE A 8 54.83 -41.83 3.22
CA PHE A 8 56.19 -41.73 2.66
C PHE A 8 56.99 -43.01 2.87
N LEU A 9 56.93 -43.60 4.06
CA LEU A 9 57.63 -44.85 4.39
C LEU A 9 57.12 -46.01 3.53
N PHE A 10 55.79 -46.16 3.40
CA PHE A 10 55.18 -47.22 2.59
C PHE A 10 55.55 -47.09 1.11
N ARG A 11 55.59 -45.88 0.56
CA ARG A 11 56.03 -45.63 -0.83
C ARG A 11 57.48 -46.05 -1.06
N TYR A 12 58.37 -45.75 -0.11
CA TYR A 12 59.79 -46.13 -0.21
C TYR A 12 59.97 -47.66 -0.18
N ILE A 13 59.18 -48.36 0.64
CA ILE A 13 59.15 -49.82 0.70
C ILE A 13 58.67 -50.42 -0.63
N VAL A 14 57.61 -49.87 -1.23
CA VAL A 14 57.10 -50.34 -2.54
C VAL A 14 58.11 -50.12 -3.66
N ILE A 15 58.80 -48.97 -3.67
CA ILE A 15 59.87 -48.68 -4.65
C ILE A 15 61.03 -49.66 -4.48
N ALA A 16 61.52 -49.85 -3.24
CA ALA A 16 62.60 -50.77 -2.95
C ALA A 16 62.24 -52.21 -3.34
N PHE A 17 60.99 -52.62 -3.10
CA PHE A 17 60.50 -53.96 -3.46
C PHE A 17 60.37 -54.14 -4.98
N ALA A 18 59.87 -53.14 -5.71
CA ALA A 18 59.77 -53.18 -7.17
C ALA A 18 61.15 -53.22 -7.85
N VAL A 19 62.10 -52.41 -7.36
CA VAL A 19 63.50 -52.45 -7.83
C VAL A 19 64.12 -53.81 -7.48
N TYR A 20 63.88 -54.33 -6.29
CA TYR A 20 64.35 -55.66 -5.88
C TYR A 20 63.84 -56.77 -6.82
N ILE A 21 62.57 -56.75 -7.22
CA ILE A 21 62.02 -57.72 -8.19
C ILE A 21 62.71 -57.63 -9.55
N ILE A 22 62.92 -56.41 -10.08
CA ILE A 22 63.59 -56.19 -11.38
C ILE A 22 65.02 -56.77 -11.37
N TRP A 23 65.72 -56.66 -10.25
CA TRP A 23 67.11 -57.08 -10.13
C TRP A 23 67.28 -58.57 -9.83
N PHE A 24 66.42 -59.15 -9.00
CA PHE A 24 66.61 -60.52 -8.49
C PHE A 24 65.67 -61.57 -9.09
N TYR A 25 64.52 -61.17 -9.66
CA TYR A 25 63.51 -62.12 -10.13
C TYR A 25 63.42 -62.22 -11.67
N ILE A 26 63.98 -61.25 -12.40
CA ILE A 26 64.05 -61.28 -13.87
C ILE A 26 65.43 -61.84 -14.28
N PRO A 27 65.50 -63.04 -14.89
CA PRO A 27 66.77 -63.65 -15.28
C PRO A 27 67.48 -62.84 -16.40
N ASP A 28 68.81 -62.82 -16.38
CA ASP A 28 69.63 -62.01 -17.30
C ASP A 28 69.49 -62.40 -18.79
N ASN A 29 68.86 -63.54 -19.08
CA ASN A 29 68.55 -64.00 -20.42
C ASN A 29 67.40 -63.20 -21.07
N GLU A 30 66.51 -62.61 -20.27
CA GLU A 30 65.34 -61.85 -20.75
C GLU A 30 65.57 -60.34 -20.73
N MET A 31 66.42 -59.84 -19.83
CA MET A 31 66.70 -58.41 -19.70
C MET A 31 68.17 -58.18 -19.34
N LYS A 32 68.92 -57.54 -20.25
CA LYS A 32 70.33 -57.24 -20.03
C LYS A 32 70.47 -56.20 -18.92
N PHE A 33 71.64 -56.18 -18.27
CA PHE A 33 71.95 -55.27 -17.16
C PHE A 33 71.61 -53.79 -17.44
N ASN A 34 71.94 -53.29 -18.64
CA ASN A 34 71.61 -51.91 -19.04
C ASN A 34 70.10 -51.67 -19.16
N ASP A 35 69.33 -52.68 -19.56
CA ASP A 35 67.88 -52.60 -19.68
C ASP A 35 67.24 -52.54 -18.28
N LYS A 36 67.75 -53.33 -17.33
CA LYS A 36 67.33 -53.32 -15.90
C LYS A 36 67.56 -51.97 -15.22
N ILE A 37 68.71 -51.33 -15.48
CA ILE A 37 69.00 -49.95 -15.02
C ILE A 37 67.98 -48.98 -15.62
N THR A 38 67.76 -49.05 -16.93
CA THR A 38 66.84 -48.17 -17.64
C THR A 38 65.41 -48.31 -17.12
N ALA A 39 64.93 -49.52 -16.86
CA ALA A 39 63.60 -49.76 -16.29
C ALA A 39 63.47 -49.27 -14.84
N SER A 40 64.51 -49.40 -14.03
CA SER A 40 64.53 -48.89 -12.64
C SER A 40 64.44 -47.36 -12.63
N ILE A 41 65.18 -46.69 -13.51
CA ILE A 41 65.12 -45.23 -13.70
C ILE A 41 63.73 -44.80 -14.19
N ALA A 42 63.14 -45.52 -15.14
CA ALA A 42 61.80 -45.25 -15.65
C ALA A 42 60.71 -45.39 -14.56
N LEU A 43 60.81 -46.41 -13.70
CA LEU A 43 59.89 -46.62 -12.58
C LEU A 43 59.96 -45.48 -11.55
N ILE A 44 61.18 -45.05 -11.20
CA ILE A 44 61.39 -43.90 -10.30
C ILE A 44 60.81 -42.62 -10.93
N ALA A 45 61.06 -42.39 -12.22
CA ALA A 45 60.53 -41.24 -12.95
C ALA A 45 58.99 -41.23 -12.98
N LEU A 46 58.34 -42.38 -13.21
CA LEU A 46 56.87 -42.51 -13.21
C LEU A 46 56.25 -42.19 -11.85
N ILE A 47 56.90 -42.62 -10.75
CA ILE A 47 56.39 -42.36 -9.39
C ILE A 47 56.56 -40.89 -9.02
N ILE A 48 57.68 -40.26 -9.39
CA ILE A 48 57.89 -38.81 -9.24
C ILE A 48 56.85 -38.04 -10.06
N ALA A 49 56.58 -38.48 -11.31
CA ALA A 49 55.56 -37.88 -12.16
C ALA A 49 54.15 -38.05 -11.58
N TRP A 50 53.83 -39.20 -11.00
CA TRP A 50 52.55 -39.44 -10.32
C TRP A 50 52.37 -38.55 -9.09
N ASP A 51 53.37 -38.45 -8.22
CA ASP A 51 53.26 -37.61 -7.02
C ASP A 51 53.17 -36.11 -7.39
N SER A 52 53.92 -35.71 -8.42
CA SER A 52 53.81 -34.37 -9.02
C SER A 52 52.43 -34.14 -9.61
N ALA A 53 51.81 -35.14 -10.28
CA ALA A 53 50.46 -35.03 -10.82
C ALA A 53 49.38 -34.94 -9.74
N VAL A 54 49.49 -35.75 -8.67
CA VAL A 54 48.56 -35.69 -7.52
C VAL A 54 48.70 -34.37 -6.76
N SER A 55 49.94 -33.92 -6.53
CA SER A 55 50.20 -32.62 -5.91
C SER A 55 49.70 -31.47 -6.80
N SER A 56 49.90 -31.56 -8.12
CA SER A 56 49.41 -30.58 -9.09
C SER A 56 47.88 -30.50 -9.09
N LYS A 57 47.19 -31.65 -9.03
CA LYS A 57 45.71 -31.68 -8.89
C LYS A 57 45.25 -31.00 -7.60
N SER A 58 45.84 -31.33 -6.46
CA SER A 58 45.49 -30.70 -5.17
C SER A 58 45.79 -29.20 -5.17
N SER A 59 46.91 -28.79 -5.76
CA SER A 59 47.25 -27.37 -5.91
C SER A 59 46.31 -26.66 -6.88
N GLY A 60 45.86 -27.33 -7.94
CA GLY A 60 44.85 -26.84 -8.88
C GLY A 60 43.50 -26.62 -8.20
N ASP A 61 43.04 -27.58 -7.39
CA ASP A 61 41.79 -27.44 -6.62
C ASP A 61 41.87 -26.28 -5.61
N ILE A 62 43.01 -26.11 -4.92
CA ILE A 62 43.24 -24.99 -4.00
C ILE A 62 43.32 -23.66 -4.75
N ALA A 63 44.03 -23.63 -5.89
CA ALA A 63 44.15 -22.45 -6.72
C ALA A 63 42.78 -22.02 -7.28
N GLN A 64 41.94 -22.98 -7.68
CA GLN A 64 40.57 -22.71 -8.11
C GLN A 64 39.74 -22.12 -6.96
N LYS A 65 39.75 -22.73 -5.77
CA LYS A 65 39.05 -22.17 -4.60
C LYS A 65 39.54 -20.78 -4.23
N THR A 66 40.86 -20.58 -4.24
CA THR A 66 41.49 -19.28 -3.97
C THR A 66 41.09 -18.24 -5.03
N PHE A 67 41.02 -18.65 -6.30
CA PHE A 67 40.57 -17.79 -7.39
C PHE A 67 39.10 -17.40 -7.24
N GLU A 68 38.22 -18.35 -6.92
CA GLU A 68 36.81 -18.10 -6.64
C GLU A 68 36.62 -17.17 -5.43
N GLU A 69 37.39 -17.37 -4.35
CA GLU A 69 37.39 -16.50 -3.16
C GLU A 69 37.91 -15.08 -3.49
N ASN A 70 38.99 -14.97 -4.27
CA ASN A 70 39.52 -13.70 -4.72
C ASN A 70 38.53 -12.96 -5.64
N GLN A 71 37.86 -13.67 -6.55
CA GLN A 71 36.85 -13.09 -7.42
C GLN A 71 35.65 -12.59 -6.61
N ARG A 72 35.17 -13.36 -5.62
CA ARG A 72 34.10 -12.93 -4.71
C ARG A 72 34.52 -11.71 -3.89
N SER A 73 35.72 -11.72 -3.34
CA SER A 73 36.26 -10.62 -2.54
C SER A 73 36.44 -9.35 -3.37
N ALA A 74 36.93 -9.48 -4.61
CA ALA A 74 37.05 -8.36 -5.54
C ALA A 74 35.68 -7.75 -5.88
N ASN A 75 34.68 -8.59 -6.17
CA ASN A 75 33.32 -8.14 -6.44
C ASN A 75 32.71 -7.40 -5.24
N PHE A 76 32.89 -7.92 -4.02
CA PHE A 76 32.45 -7.26 -2.80
C PHE A 76 33.17 -5.93 -2.56
N ASN A 77 34.49 -5.88 -2.70
CA ASN A 77 35.26 -4.66 -2.53
C ASN A 77 34.88 -3.58 -3.55
N ASN A 78 34.67 -3.96 -4.82
CA ASN A 78 34.18 -3.05 -5.86
C ASN A 78 32.77 -2.53 -5.54
N PHE A 79 31.90 -3.40 -5.06
CA PHE A 79 30.56 -3.02 -4.61
C PHE A 79 30.64 -1.99 -3.47
N GLU A 80 31.40 -2.28 -2.40
CA GLU A 80 31.57 -1.42 -1.24
C GLU A 80 32.18 -0.06 -1.61
N GLN A 81 33.23 -0.03 -2.43
CA GLN A 81 33.87 1.20 -2.86
C GLN A 81 32.89 2.12 -3.61
N ARG A 82 32.09 1.55 -4.51
CA ARG A 82 31.08 2.29 -5.27
C ARG A 82 29.89 2.69 -4.40
N TYR A 83 29.44 1.82 -3.49
CA TYR A 83 28.39 2.13 -2.51
C TYR A 83 28.80 3.33 -1.65
N ASN A 84 30.01 3.32 -1.08
CA ASN A 84 30.50 4.41 -0.24
C ASN A 84 30.63 5.73 -1.01
N SER A 85 31.09 5.68 -2.27
CA SER A 85 31.14 6.86 -3.14
C SER A 85 29.74 7.45 -3.41
N LEU A 86 28.76 6.59 -3.72
CA LEU A 86 27.38 7.02 -3.95
C LEU A 86 26.70 7.52 -2.67
N LEU A 87 27.01 6.90 -1.53
CA LEU A 87 26.50 7.32 -0.21
C LEU A 87 27.04 8.70 0.19
N ALA A 88 28.31 8.98 -0.09
CA ALA A 88 28.89 10.31 0.14
C ALA A 88 28.16 11.38 -0.70
N LEU A 89 27.97 11.12 -2.00
CA LEU A 89 27.23 12.01 -2.88
C LEU A 89 25.77 12.18 -2.45
N HIS A 90 25.12 11.09 -2.00
CA HIS A 90 23.78 11.12 -1.43
C HIS A 90 23.73 12.08 -0.24
N ASN A 91 24.68 12.01 0.69
CA ASN A 91 24.70 12.85 1.88
C ASN A 91 24.89 14.33 1.55
N ASP A 92 25.74 14.67 0.59
CA ASP A 92 25.94 16.05 0.14
C ASP A 92 24.69 16.65 -0.51
N LEU A 93 24.02 15.85 -1.35
CA LEU A 93 22.77 16.26 -2.00
C LEU A 93 21.60 16.30 -1.02
N HIS A 94 21.52 15.36 -0.08
CA HIS A 94 20.53 15.36 0.99
C HIS A 94 20.64 16.62 1.84
N LYS A 95 21.87 17.00 2.23
CA LYS A 95 22.14 18.26 2.92
C LYS A 95 21.71 19.48 2.10
N SER A 96 21.96 19.48 0.80
CA SER A 96 21.53 20.56 -0.10
C SER A 96 20.01 20.68 -0.20
N VAL A 97 19.30 19.55 -0.27
CA VAL A 97 17.83 19.52 -0.21
C VAL A 97 17.33 20.04 1.14
N GLY A 98 17.93 19.61 2.25
CA GLY A 98 17.58 20.11 3.59
C GLY A 98 17.73 21.61 3.71
N ILE A 99 18.88 22.17 3.28
CA ILE A 99 19.13 23.62 3.25
C ILE A 99 18.10 24.34 2.39
N PHE A 100 17.75 23.77 1.23
CA PHE A 100 16.70 24.32 0.38
C PHE A 100 15.36 24.34 1.10
N LEU A 101 14.89 23.22 1.66
CA LEU A 101 13.61 23.13 2.35
C LEU A 101 13.52 24.07 3.56
N ASP A 102 14.64 24.35 4.22
CA ASP A 102 14.71 25.27 5.36
C ASP A 102 14.79 26.75 4.94
N SER A 103 15.02 27.03 3.65
CA SER A 103 15.23 28.40 3.16
C SER A 103 13.96 29.26 3.27
N PRO A 104 14.08 30.51 3.78
CA PRO A 104 12.96 31.43 3.89
C PRO A 104 12.57 32.03 2.53
N ASP A 105 11.37 32.57 2.45
CA ASP A 105 10.91 33.33 1.29
C ASP A 105 11.76 34.58 1.09
N LYS A 106 12.05 34.89 -0.18
CA LYS A 106 12.69 36.16 -0.54
C LYS A 106 11.62 37.23 -0.63
N MET A 107 11.73 38.26 0.20
CA MET A 107 10.82 39.40 0.16
C MET A 107 11.30 40.45 -0.85
N ASP A 108 10.35 41.13 -1.51
CA ASP A 108 10.59 42.32 -2.30
C ASP A 108 10.79 43.55 -1.38
N GLY A 109 11.27 44.65 -1.97
CA GLY A 109 11.46 45.91 -1.24
C GLY A 109 10.17 46.59 -0.75
N LYS A 110 8.99 46.01 -1.02
CA LYS A 110 7.67 46.48 -0.59
C LYS A 110 7.02 45.54 0.44
N GLY A 111 7.73 44.50 0.89
CA GLY A 111 7.24 43.51 1.86
C GLY A 111 6.40 42.37 1.27
N GLY A 112 6.28 42.27 -0.05
CA GLY A 112 5.68 41.13 -0.76
C GLY A 112 6.66 39.99 -0.97
N ILE A 113 6.20 38.77 -1.29
CA ILE A 113 7.08 37.63 -1.59
C ILE A 113 7.55 37.72 -3.05
N ALA A 114 8.83 38.03 -3.26
CA ALA A 114 9.46 38.12 -4.58
C ALA A 114 9.75 36.75 -5.19
N ALA A 115 10.15 35.78 -4.34
CA ALA A 115 10.34 34.39 -4.73
C ALA A 115 10.09 33.49 -3.52
N SER A 116 9.29 32.44 -3.72
CA SER A 116 9.06 31.44 -2.69
C SER A 116 10.37 30.70 -2.37
N GLY A 117 10.73 30.66 -1.10
CA GLY A 117 11.77 29.80 -0.54
C GLY A 117 11.27 28.36 -0.45
N GLY A 118 12.13 27.47 0.02
CA GLY A 118 11.80 26.04 0.10
C GLY A 118 10.70 25.71 1.10
N LYS A 119 10.54 26.49 2.18
CA LYS A 119 9.43 26.30 3.13
C LYS A 119 8.07 26.50 2.46
N SER A 120 7.89 27.61 1.75
CA SER A 120 6.64 27.90 1.05
C SER A 120 6.43 26.96 -0.14
N TYR A 121 7.50 26.57 -0.84
CA TYR A 121 7.44 25.53 -1.87
C TYR A 121 6.91 24.20 -1.32
N PHE A 122 7.46 23.72 -0.20
CA PHE A 122 7.00 22.49 0.45
C PHE A 122 5.56 22.59 0.95
N GLN A 123 5.18 23.72 1.56
CA GLN A 123 3.79 23.96 1.99
C GLN A 123 2.82 23.99 0.81
N ASN A 124 3.22 24.52 -0.35
CA ASN A 124 2.40 24.49 -1.55
C ASN A 124 2.18 23.06 -2.05
N ILE A 125 3.23 22.23 -2.05
CA ILE A 125 3.10 20.80 -2.35
C ILE A 125 2.15 20.11 -1.37
N ARG A 126 2.26 20.40 -0.06
CA ARG A 126 1.36 19.85 0.95
C ARG A 126 -0.11 20.15 0.69
N LYS A 127 -0.43 21.33 0.14
CA LYS A 127 -1.80 21.76 -0.18
C LYS A 127 -2.37 21.16 -1.48
N MET A 128 -1.54 20.59 -2.35
CA MET A 128 -2.00 19.97 -3.59
C MET A 128 -2.89 18.77 -3.29
N LYS A 129 -3.92 18.55 -4.13
CA LYS A 129 -4.93 17.51 -3.86
C LYS A 129 -4.48 16.16 -4.42
N THR A 130 -3.90 16.15 -5.62
CA THR A 130 -3.60 14.94 -6.39
C THR A 130 -2.10 14.60 -6.38
N LEU A 131 -1.77 13.34 -6.68
CA LEU A 131 -0.38 12.90 -6.81
C LEU A 131 0.26 13.51 -8.06
N GLU A 132 -0.51 13.66 -9.14
CA GLU A 132 -0.08 14.21 -10.42
C GLU A 132 0.37 15.68 -10.29
N GLU A 133 -0.42 16.51 -9.61
CA GLU A 133 -0.05 17.92 -9.33
C GLU A 133 1.28 18.01 -8.57
N ALA A 134 1.44 17.18 -7.54
CA ALA A 134 2.64 17.14 -6.71
C ALA A 134 3.86 16.62 -7.48
N HIS A 135 3.70 15.54 -8.25
CA HIS A 135 4.76 14.97 -9.08
C HIS A 135 5.25 15.97 -10.13
N ASN A 136 4.33 16.60 -10.86
CA ASN A 136 4.66 17.58 -11.89
C ASN A 136 5.41 18.80 -11.31
N THR A 137 5.07 19.20 -10.08
CA THR A 137 5.77 20.29 -9.39
C THR A 137 7.21 19.92 -8.98
N LEU A 138 7.45 18.65 -8.68
CA LEU A 138 8.78 18.12 -8.32
C LEU A 138 9.66 17.83 -9.54
N MET A 139 9.03 17.55 -10.68
CA MET A 139 9.73 17.20 -11.91
C MET A 139 10.62 18.35 -12.38
N GLY A 140 11.89 18.07 -12.65
CA GLY A 140 12.84 19.07 -13.15
C GLY A 140 13.33 20.08 -12.11
N HIS A 141 12.97 19.93 -10.84
CA HIS A 141 13.44 20.82 -9.79
C HIS A 141 14.97 20.71 -9.62
N SER A 142 15.65 21.86 -9.68
CA SER A 142 17.11 21.95 -9.76
C SER A 142 17.85 21.32 -8.58
N VAL A 143 17.28 21.36 -7.38
CA VAL A 143 17.87 20.76 -6.15
C VAL A 143 17.37 19.33 -5.89
N ILE A 144 16.06 19.09 -5.99
CA ILE A 144 15.42 17.83 -5.63
C ILE A 144 15.70 16.73 -6.68
N SER A 145 15.60 17.03 -7.98
CA SER A 145 15.76 16.01 -9.02
C SER A 145 17.17 15.37 -9.08
N PRO A 146 18.29 16.11 -8.89
CA PRO A 146 19.60 15.48 -8.74
C PRO A 146 19.70 14.52 -7.56
N TYR A 147 19.13 14.90 -6.41
CA TYR A 147 19.08 14.04 -5.23
C TYR A 147 18.31 12.74 -5.51
N MET A 148 17.11 12.83 -6.11
CA MET A 148 16.30 11.65 -6.47
C MET A 148 17.06 10.68 -7.38
N ARG A 149 17.80 11.20 -8.37
CA ARG A 149 18.63 10.37 -9.27
C ARG A 149 19.74 9.64 -8.54
N VAL A 150 20.43 10.30 -7.61
CA VAL A 150 21.51 9.66 -6.84
C VAL A 150 20.94 8.61 -5.89
N LEU A 151 19.80 8.88 -5.24
CA LEU A 151 19.10 7.90 -4.42
C LEU A 151 18.69 6.67 -5.25
N TYR A 152 18.11 6.87 -6.44
CA TYR A 152 17.79 5.78 -7.37
C TYR A 152 19.03 4.95 -7.72
N HIS A 153 20.13 5.59 -8.13
CA HIS A 153 21.34 4.86 -8.52
C HIS A 153 22.01 4.13 -7.35
N LEU A 154 21.91 4.67 -6.14
CA LEU A 154 22.37 4.01 -4.93
C LEU A 154 21.54 2.75 -4.66
N LEU A 155 20.20 2.84 -4.71
CA LEU A 155 19.33 1.67 -4.57
C LEU A 155 19.57 0.65 -5.69
N LYS A 156 19.66 1.09 -6.95
CA LYS A 156 19.96 0.22 -8.09
C LYS A 156 21.26 -0.54 -7.89
N HIS A 157 22.30 0.13 -7.39
CA HIS A 157 23.60 -0.49 -7.10
C HIS A 157 23.47 -1.59 -6.02
N ILE A 158 22.71 -1.35 -4.96
CA ILE A 158 22.41 -2.35 -3.91
C ILE A 158 21.68 -3.55 -4.51
N PHE A 159 20.58 -3.32 -5.25
CA PHE A 159 19.75 -4.40 -5.80
C PHE A 159 20.40 -5.15 -6.96
N THR A 160 21.32 -4.51 -7.69
CA THR A 160 22.14 -5.19 -8.72
C THR A 160 23.17 -6.10 -8.08
N TYR A 161 23.68 -5.76 -6.90
CA TYR A 161 24.63 -6.58 -6.16
C TYR A 161 23.97 -7.81 -5.52
N SER A 162 22.78 -7.66 -4.94
CA SER A 162 22.06 -8.79 -4.35
C SER A 162 20.55 -8.58 -4.32
N THR A 163 19.83 -9.66 -4.65
CA THR A 163 18.38 -9.78 -4.47
C THR A 163 18.00 -10.43 -3.13
N ASN A 164 18.99 -10.82 -2.30
CA ASN A 164 18.74 -11.41 -0.98
C ASN A 164 18.27 -10.31 0.00
N PRO A 165 17.08 -10.46 0.63
CA PRO A 165 16.57 -9.55 1.66
C PRO A 165 17.55 -9.20 2.77
N ASP A 166 18.31 -10.17 3.27
CA ASP A 166 19.24 -9.93 4.37
C ASP A 166 20.39 -9.01 3.95
N ILE A 167 20.79 -9.09 2.68
CA ILE A 167 21.89 -8.31 2.12
C ILE A 167 21.40 -6.91 1.76
N TYR A 168 20.34 -6.76 0.95
CA TYR A 168 19.92 -5.41 0.55
C TYR A 168 19.40 -4.60 1.74
N LYS A 169 18.69 -5.22 2.70
CA LYS A 169 18.19 -4.51 3.89
C LYS A 169 19.32 -4.00 4.78
N LYS A 170 20.47 -4.67 4.80
CA LYS A 170 21.68 -4.19 5.51
C LYS A 170 22.13 -2.82 5.01
N TYR A 171 21.95 -2.52 3.72
CA TYR A 171 22.37 -1.24 3.12
C TYR A 171 21.24 -0.23 3.01
N THR A 172 20.00 -0.67 2.80
CA THR A 172 18.85 0.25 2.65
C THR A 172 18.33 0.76 3.99
N SER A 173 18.39 -0.03 5.07
CA SER A 173 17.86 0.38 6.38
C SER A 173 18.62 1.58 6.97
N PRO A 174 19.98 1.57 7.01
CA PRO A 174 20.73 2.74 7.47
C PRO A 174 20.53 3.95 6.55
N LEU A 175 20.49 3.73 5.24
CA LEU A 175 20.23 4.79 4.26
C LEU A 175 18.90 5.50 4.53
N ARG A 176 17.82 4.74 4.73
CA ARG A 176 16.50 5.26 5.10
C ARG A 176 16.55 6.12 6.37
N SER A 177 17.24 5.65 7.41
CA SER A 177 17.32 6.34 8.70
C SER A 177 18.10 7.66 8.67
N LEU A 178 18.94 7.89 7.66
CA LEU A 178 19.69 9.15 7.50
C LEU A 178 18.87 10.25 6.83
N ILE A 179 17.78 9.90 6.14
CA ILE A 179 16.99 10.84 5.36
C ILE A 179 15.90 11.46 6.25
N ARG A 180 15.86 12.81 6.31
CA ARG A 180 14.77 13.58 6.93
C ARG A 180 13.38 13.15 6.41
N ASN A 181 12.35 13.23 7.26
CA ASN A 181 11.01 12.76 6.91
C ASN A 181 10.35 13.60 5.81
N ASP A 182 10.56 14.92 5.82
CA ASP A 182 10.12 15.82 4.75
C ASP A 182 10.71 15.44 3.38
N VAL A 183 12.00 15.07 3.34
CA VAL A 183 12.64 14.56 2.13
C VAL A 183 12.09 13.19 1.73
N LEU A 184 11.88 12.27 2.68
CA LEU A 184 11.24 10.97 2.40
C LEU A 184 9.84 11.14 1.80
N TYR A 185 9.05 12.11 2.29
CA TYR A 185 7.76 12.44 1.71
C TYR A 185 7.87 12.90 0.26
N LEU A 186 8.87 13.74 -0.08
CA LEU A 186 9.12 14.14 -1.46
C LEU A 186 9.58 12.97 -2.34
N VAL A 187 10.36 12.03 -1.81
CA VAL A 187 10.76 10.80 -2.53
C VAL A 187 9.52 9.98 -2.85
N ALA A 188 8.62 9.79 -1.88
CA ALA A 188 7.38 9.05 -2.07
C ALA A 188 6.47 9.71 -3.11
N LEU A 189 6.28 11.03 -3.06
CA LEU A 189 5.51 11.77 -4.06
C LEU A 189 6.09 11.62 -5.47
N ASN A 190 7.41 11.78 -5.60
CA ASN A 190 8.07 11.73 -6.89
C ASN A 190 7.96 10.33 -7.53
N THR A 191 8.00 9.28 -6.71
CA THR A 191 7.98 7.87 -7.17
C THR A 191 6.59 7.23 -7.21
N ALA A 192 5.54 7.94 -6.77
CA ALA A 192 4.17 7.42 -6.82
C ALA A 192 3.59 7.37 -8.24
N ILE A 193 4.06 8.23 -9.15
CA ILE A 193 3.66 8.24 -10.56
C ILE A 193 4.67 7.44 -11.38
N ILE A 194 4.26 6.29 -11.91
CA ILE A 194 5.11 5.37 -12.70
C ILE A 194 4.80 5.39 -14.20
N TYR A 195 3.83 6.19 -14.62
CA TYR A 195 3.38 6.33 -16.00
C TYR A 195 3.61 7.76 -16.51
N LYS A 196 3.58 7.94 -17.82
CA LYS A 196 3.59 9.28 -18.45
C LYS A 196 2.17 9.82 -18.59
N ASP A 197 1.99 11.13 -18.48
CA ASP A 197 0.68 11.74 -18.68
C ASP A 197 0.09 11.36 -20.06
N GLY A 198 -1.15 10.86 -20.06
CA GLY A 198 -1.83 10.35 -21.26
C GLY A 198 -1.29 9.03 -21.85
N SER A 199 -0.38 8.32 -21.18
CA SER A 199 0.15 7.03 -21.63
C SER A 199 0.34 6.03 -20.49
N LEU A 200 0.22 4.73 -20.79
CA LEU A 200 0.62 3.64 -19.89
C LEU A 200 2.13 3.32 -19.99
N ASP A 201 2.89 4.06 -20.79
CA ASP A 201 4.32 3.87 -20.94
C ASP A 201 5.07 4.25 -19.65
N ASP A 202 6.06 3.42 -19.30
CA ASP A 202 6.97 3.66 -18.18
C ASP A 202 7.68 5.01 -18.34
N ASN A 203 7.64 5.81 -17.26
CA ASN A 203 8.34 7.08 -17.17
C ASN A 203 9.78 6.95 -16.63
N GLY A 204 10.24 5.72 -16.40
CA GLY A 204 11.55 5.37 -15.85
C GLY A 204 11.58 5.36 -14.31
N TYR A 205 10.46 5.67 -13.64
CA TYR A 205 10.34 5.64 -12.18
C TYR A 205 9.81 4.29 -11.65
N GLN A 206 9.38 3.38 -12.53
CA GLN A 206 8.91 2.05 -12.14
C GLN A 206 9.97 1.27 -11.35
N GLU A 207 11.20 1.13 -11.88
CA GLU A 207 12.29 0.44 -11.18
C GLU A 207 12.60 1.11 -9.82
N PHE A 208 12.51 2.44 -9.76
CA PHE A 208 12.78 3.17 -8.52
C PHE A 208 11.70 2.86 -7.47
N GLN A 209 10.42 2.91 -7.84
CA GLN A 209 9.33 2.54 -6.95
C GLN A 209 9.46 1.08 -6.48
N GLU A 210 9.84 0.17 -7.37
CA GLU A 210 10.04 -1.25 -7.05
C GLU A 210 11.11 -1.44 -5.97
N TYR A 211 12.26 -0.78 -6.08
CA TYR A 211 13.31 -0.82 -5.07
C TYR A 211 12.85 -0.27 -3.71
N LEU A 212 12.08 0.81 -3.71
CA LEU A 212 11.52 1.41 -2.49
C LEU A 212 10.50 0.47 -1.82
N GLN A 213 9.66 -0.20 -2.60
CA GLN A 213 8.70 -1.18 -2.08
C GLN A 213 9.38 -2.43 -1.52
N LYS A 214 10.31 -3.05 -2.27
CA LYS A 214 11.03 -4.26 -1.83
C LYS A 214 11.82 -4.06 -0.55
N SER A 215 12.35 -2.86 -0.34
CA SER A 215 13.14 -2.51 0.85
C SER A 215 12.31 -2.00 2.03
N ASP A 216 10.97 -1.98 1.93
CA ASP A 216 10.09 -1.35 2.92
C ASP A 216 10.55 0.09 3.26
N PHE A 217 10.97 0.87 2.25
CA PHE A 217 11.74 2.10 2.46
C PHE A 217 11.00 3.19 3.25
N PHE A 218 9.68 3.09 3.40
CA PHE A 218 8.84 4.08 4.11
C PHE A 218 8.17 3.52 5.37
N GLU A 219 8.64 2.38 5.90
CA GLU A 219 8.06 1.67 7.05
C GLU A 219 7.83 2.55 8.29
N HIS A 220 8.64 3.61 8.47
CA HIS A 220 8.55 4.54 9.60
C HIS A 220 8.13 5.96 9.17
N THR A 221 7.82 6.18 7.90
CA THR A 221 7.49 7.50 7.37
C THR A 221 6.02 7.82 7.58
N ILE A 222 5.74 9.01 8.10
CA ILE A 222 4.39 9.54 8.30
C ILE A 222 4.13 10.56 7.18
N PHE A 223 3.25 10.22 6.23
CA PHE A 223 2.98 11.08 5.08
C PHE A 223 1.95 12.18 5.35
N THR A 224 1.15 12.09 6.40
CA THR A 224 -0.05 12.92 6.60
C THR A 224 0.15 14.07 7.59
N ALA A 225 1.32 14.17 8.22
CA ALA A 225 1.59 15.16 9.25
C ALA A 225 2.99 15.76 9.11
N ASP A 226 3.16 16.91 9.77
CA ASP A 226 4.47 17.51 10.02
C ASP A 226 5.22 16.71 11.09
N GLU A 227 6.56 16.79 11.04
CA GLU A 227 7.50 15.92 11.78
C GLU A 227 7.37 15.97 13.32
N TYR A 228 6.57 16.88 13.87
CA TYR A 228 6.47 17.15 15.32
C TYR A 228 5.15 16.73 15.98
N LYS A 229 4.22 16.10 15.23
CA LYS A 229 2.94 15.67 15.82
C LYS A 229 3.06 14.33 16.57
N ASN A 230 2.33 14.21 17.68
CA ASN A 230 2.19 12.95 18.40
C ASN A 230 1.52 11.89 17.50
N PHE A 231 2.12 10.69 17.41
CA PHE A 231 1.62 9.61 16.56
C PHE A 231 0.14 9.28 16.75
N ASN A 232 -0.37 9.26 17.98
CA ASN A 232 -1.78 8.97 18.24
C ASN A 232 -2.70 10.06 17.69
N ALA A 233 -2.29 11.34 17.79
CA ALA A 233 -3.05 12.44 17.21
C ALA A 233 -3.08 12.33 15.68
N VAL A 234 -1.94 12.03 15.05
CA VAL A 234 -1.86 11.80 13.60
C VAL A 234 -2.72 10.61 13.20
N LYS A 235 -2.68 9.51 13.94
CA LYS A 235 -3.48 8.31 13.67
C LYS A 235 -4.98 8.66 13.64
N SER A 236 -5.48 9.40 14.62
CA SER A 236 -6.89 9.82 14.64
C SER A 236 -7.25 10.76 13.47
N GLU A 237 -6.34 11.65 13.06
CA GLU A 237 -6.52 12.50 11.86
C GLU A 237 -6.60 11.65 10.58
N VAL A 238 -5.78 10.61 10.47
CA VAL A 238 -5.78 9.66 9.34
C VAL A 238 -7.05 8.83 9.33
N GLU A 239 -7.46 8.28 10.48
CA GLU A 239 -8.72 7.55 10.64
C GLU A 239 -9.93 8.39 10.22
N PHE A 240 -9.99 9.63 10.71
CA PHE A 240 -11.03 10.57 10.32
C PHE A 240 -11.02 10.83 8.80
N SER A 241 -9.84 11.07 8.23
CA SER A 241 -9.70 11.35 6.79
C SER A 241 -10.09 10.15 5.92
N PHE A 242 -9.74 8.92 6.33
CA PHE A 242 -10.21 7.71 5.66
C PHE A 242 -11.71 7.50 5.82
N ASP A 243 -12.30 7.73 6.99
CA ASP A 243 -13.77 7.63 7.15
C ASP A 243 -14.49 8.62 6.21
N GLN A 244 -14.00 9.85 6.11
CA GLN A 244 -14.58 10.88 5.23
C GLN A 244 -14.48 10.55 3.74
N ASN A 245 -13.32 10.06 3.27
CA ASN A 245 -13.09 9.83 1.84
C ASN A 245 -13.45 8.40 1.39
N PHE A 246 -13.71 7.48 2.31
CA PHE A 246 -13.97 6.06 2.00
C PHE A 246 -15.32 5.57 2.54
N ASN A 247 -15.52 5.60 3.86
CA ASN A 247 -16.75 5.05 4.46
C ASN A 247 -17.98 5.92 4.24
N ILE A 248 -17.85 7.25 4.30
CA ILE A 248 -18.98 8.16 4.09
C ILE A 248 -19.56 8.04 2.68
N PRO A 249 -18.75 8.00 1.61
CA PRO A 249 -19.24 7.69 0.26
C PRO A 249 -20.04 6.38 0.22
N ILE A 250 -19.54 5.31 0.84
CA ILE A 250 -20.27 4.03 0.93
C ILE A 250 -21.61 4.20 1.67
N ARG A 251 -21.62 4.90 2.81
CA ARG A 251 -22.85 5.16 3.59
C ARG A 251 -23.87 5.95 2.76
N ASN A 252 -23.44 6.99 2.06
CA ASN A 252 -24.29 7.81 1.20
C ASN A 252 -24.85 7.02 0.02
N TYR A 253 -24.02 6.20 -0.62
CA TYR A 253 -24.45 5.28 -1.65
C TYR A 253 -25.56 4.35 -1.15
N ILE A 254 -25.34 3.72 0.01
CA ILE A 254 -26.30 2.78 0.59
C ILE A 254 -27.58 3.48 1.02
N PHE A 255 -27.51 4.70 1.55
CA PHE A 255 -28.68 5.50 1.85
C PHE A 255 -29.56 5.73 0.61
N ASN A 256 -28.94 6.07 -0.52
CA ASN A 256 -29.67 6.25 -1.77
C ASN A 256 -30.19 4.94 -2.35
N TYR A 257 -29.42 3.85 -2.22
CA TYR A 257 -29.87 2.51 -2.59
C TYR A 257 -31.09 2.09 -1.77
N VAL A 258 -31.12 2.33 -0.46
CA VAL A 258 -32.29 2.04 0.40
C VAL A 258 -33.51 2.85 -0.03
N LYS A 259 -33.34 4.07 -0.51
CA LYS A 259 -34.47 4.89 -1.00
C LYS A 259 -35.02 4.46 -2.35
N THR A 260 -34.18 3.89 -3.22
CA THR A 260 -34.49 3.77 -4.66
C THR A 260 -34.35 2.37 -5.25
N LEU A 261 -33.68 1.45 -4.55
CA LEU A 261 -33.25 0.14 -5.05
C LEU A 261 -32.48 0.18 -6.36
N ARG A 262 -31.75 1.28 -6.60
CA ARG A 262 -30.96 1.51 -7.82
C ARG A 262 -29.50 1.72 -7.47
N PHE A 263 -28.63 1.21 -8.35
CA PHE A 263 -27.22 1.52 -8.33
C PHE A 263 -26.99 2.98 -8.71
N GLN A 264 -25.97 3.58 -8.12
CA GLN A 264 -25.52 4.92 -8.47
C GLN A 264 -24.11 4.85 -9.03
N ASN A 265 -23.70 5.91 -9.71
CA ASN A 265 -22.29 6.10 -10.02
C ASN A 265 -21.71 6.88 -8.85
N ASP A 266 -20.76 6.28 -8.15
CA ASP A 266 -19.96 6.98 -7.15
C ASP A 266 -18.50 6.91 -7.55
N VAL A 267 -17.69 7.76 -6.92
CA VAL A 267 -16.24 7.80 -7.08
C VAL A 267 -15.61 7.85 -5.70
N ILE A 268 -14.63 6.99 -5.47
CA ILE A 268 -13.73 7.13 -4.32
C ILE A 268 -12.57 7.99 -4.80
N ASP A 269 -12.42 9.17 -4.18
CA ASP A 269 -11.31 10.09 -4.44
C ASP A 269 -10.52 10.25 -3.15
N LEU A 270 -9.28 9.76 -3.15
CA LEU A 270 -8.39 9.84 -2.00
C LEU A 270 -7.40 10.98 -2.20
N HIS A 271 -7.28 11.82 -1.17
CA HIS A 271 -6.21 12.82 -1.13
C HIS A 271 -4.84 12.16 -1.28
N LYS A 272 -3.91 12.84 -1.96
CA LYS A 272 -2.57 12.29 -2.29
C LYS A 272 -1.82 11.68 -1.11
N ASP A 273 -1.94 12.28 0.09
CA ASP A 273 -1.22 11.80 1.27
C ASP A 273 -1.78 10.45 1.77
N LEU A 274 -3.09 10.25 1.64
CA LEU A 274 -3.72 8.96 1.90
C LEU A 274 -3.30 7.96 0.82
N MET A 275 -3.25 8.39 -0.45
CA MET A 275 -2.77 7.55 -1.54
C MET A 275 -1.35 7.03 -1.31
N LEU A 276 -0.42 7.86 -0.81
CA LEU A 276 0.91 7.40 -0.43
C LEU A 276 0.86 6.31 0.66
N CYS A 277 -0.07 6.44 1.62
CA CYS A 277 -0.26 5.43 2.66
C CYS A 277 -0.78 4.09 2.10
N VAL A 278 -1.44 4.10 0.94
CA VAL A 278 -1.92 2.91 0.25
C VAL A 278 -0.85 2.29 -0.66
N ILE A 279 -0.06 3.12 -1.34
CA ILE A 279 0.97 2.68 -2.30
C ILE A 279 2.18 2.09 -1.57
N PHE A 280 2.63 2.72 -0.49
CA PHE A 280 3.85 2.35 0.22
C PHE A 280 3.55 1.76 1.59
N LYS A 281 4.33 0.75 2.00
CA LYS A 281 4.28 0.23 3.37
C LYS A 281 4.78 1.28 4.35
N ASN A 282 3.96 1.58 5.36
CA ASN A 282 4.17 2.64 6.34
C ASN A 282 3.44 2.28 7.66
N PRO A 283 3.56 3.09 8.73
CA PRO A 283 2.93 2.79 10.02
C PRO A 283 1.39 2.64 9.97
N PHE A 284 0.72 3.24 8.98
CA PHE A 284 -0.73 3.16 8.80
C PHE A 284 -1.18 2.04 7.87
N THR A 285 -0.28 1.23 7.31
CA THR A 285 -0.66 0.10 6.44
C THR A 285 -1.70 -0.85 7.08
N PRO A 286 -1.60 -1.24 8.37
CA PRO A 286 -2.64 -2.06 9.00
C PRO A 286 -4.00 -1.36 9.05
N LEU A 287 -4.01 -0.04 9.27
CA LEU A 287 -5.24 0.75 9.27
C LEU A 287 -5.86 0.77 7.88
N VAL A 288 -5.07 1.09 6.85
CA VAL A 288 -5.52 1.09 5.45
C VAL A 288 -6.13 -0.26 5.06
N ASN A 289 -5.43 -1.36 5.34
CA ASN A 289 -5.93 -2.71 5.06
C ASN A 289 -7.26 -2.98 5.77
N SER A 290 -7.41 -2.52 7.02
CA SER A 290 -8.66 -2.68 7.75
C SER A 290 -9.86 -1.98 7.08
N TYR A 291 -9.68 -0.84 6.41
CA TYR A 291 -10.78 -0.20 5.68
C TYR A 291 -11.19 -1.03 4.45
N ILE A 292 -10.21 -1.55 3.72
CA ILE A 292 -10.42 -2.37 2.51
C ILE A 292 -11.12 -3.68 2.89
N ASP A 293 -10.60 -4.38 3.90
CA ASP A 293 -11.13 -5.67 4.34
C ASP A 293 -12.56 -5.56 4.89
N ASN A 294 -12.90 -4.40 5.47
CA ASN A 294 -14.21 -4.16 6.08
C ASN A 294 -15.25 -3.54 5.15
N VAL A 295 -14.98 -3.35 3.84
CA VAL A 295 -15.97 -2.77 2.89
C VAL A 295 -17.32 -3.49 2.97
N SER A 296 -17.33 -4.83 2.96
CA SER A 296 -18.58 -5.61 3.04
C SER A 296 -19.32 -5.41 4.35
N LEU A 297 -18.59 -5.28 5.47
CA LEU A 297 -19.17 -5.01 6.77
C LEU A 297 -19.82 -3.63 6.78
N VAL A 298 -19.11 -2.59 6.33
CA VAL A 298 -19.61 -1.21 6.28
C VAL A 298 -20.86 -1.13 5.40
N VAL A 299 -20.89 -1.80 4.24
CA VAL A 299 -22.06 -1.87 3.37
C VAL A 299 -23.26 -2.47 4.10
N LYS A 300 -23.08 -3.63 4.75
CA LYS A 300 -24.16 -4.35 5.44
C LYS A 300 -24.67 -3.59 6.67
N GLU A 301 -23.78 -3.00 7.46
CA GLU A 301 -24.15 -2.20 8.62
C GLU A 301 -24.86 -0.91 8.22
N SER A 302 -24.38 -0.23 7.18
CA SER A 302 -25.03 0.96 6.62
C SER A 302 -26.44 0.63 6.12
N TYR A 303 -26.60 -0.51 5.44
CA TYR A 303 -27.91 -0.95 4.96
C TYR A 303 -28.88 -1.20 6.12
N LYS A 304 -28.46 -1.98 7.13
CA LYS A 304 -29.25 -2.25 8.33
C LYS A 304 -29.63 -0.96 9.05
N TYR A 305 -28.66 -0.04 9.19
CA TYR A 305 -28.89 1.25 9.83
C TYR A 305 -29.95 2.07 9.07
N HIS A 306 -29.76 2.30 7.77
CA HIS A 306 -30.65 3.14 6.98
C HIS A 306 -32.05 2.53 6.83
N LEU A 307 -32.17 1.22 6.62
CA LEU A 307 -33.47 0.54 6.62
C LEU A 307 -34.15 0.60 8.01
N GLY A 308 -33.36 0.47 9.08
CA GLY A 308 -33.85 0.67 10.45
C GLY A 308 -34.38 2.08 10.69
N GLN A 309 -33.74 3.11 10.13
CA GLN A 309 -34.25 4.49 10.21
C GLN A 309 -35.57 4.69 9.42
N VAL A 310 -35.72 4.01 8.28
CA VAL A 310 -36.98 3.99 7.52
C VAL A 310 -38.09 3.34 8.36
N CYS A 311 -37.82 2.19 8.99
CA CYS A 311 -38.77 1.50 9.86
C CYS A 311 -39.17 2.34 11.08
N LYS A 312 -38.21 3.03 11.72
CA LYS A 312 -38.51 3.96 12.82
C LYS A 312 -39.40 5.12 12.38
N SER A 313 -39.13 5.67 11.19
CA SER A 313 -39.94 6.76 10.63
C SER A 313 -41.35 6.30 10.30
N GLU A 314 -41.52 5.14 9.66
CA GLU A 314 -42.82 4.55 9.36
C GLU A 314 -43.67 4.34 10.62
N ASN A 315 -43.08 3.71 11.65
CA ASN A 315 -43.75 3.50 12.93
C ASN A 315 -44.13 4.82 13.63
N ARG A 316 -43.27 5.84 13.54
CA ARG A 316 -43.55 7.17 14.11
C ARG A 316 -44.78 7.79 13.46
N TYR A 317 -44.85 7.80 12.12
CA TYR A 317 -46.01 8.37 11.42
C TYR A 317 -47.27 7.52 11.62
N LEU A 318 -47.15 6.19 11.65
CA LEU A 318 -48.26 5.30 11.97
C LEU A 318 -48.82 5.59 13.37
N GLY A 319 -47.95 5.79 14.36
CA GLY A 319 -48.33 6.18 15.72
C GLY A 319 -49.08 7.51 15.75
N LEU A 320 -48.56 8.54 15.07
CA LEU A 320 -49.23 9.85 14.96
C LEU A 320 -50.61 9.73 14.31
N LEU A 321 -50.73 8.96 13.23
CA LEU A 321 -51.98 8.81 12.49
C LEU A 321 -53.01 7.98 13.28
N ASN A 322 -52.58 6.95 14.00
CA ASN A 322 -53.45 6.13 14.85
C ASN A 322 -53.94 6.85 16.12
N ASP A 323 -53.24 7.90 16.53
CA ASP A 323 -53.63 8.74 17.66
C ASP A 323 -54.72 9.77 17.28
N LEU A 324 -54.93 10.04 15.99
CA LEU A 324 -56.02 10.93 15.54
C LEU A 324 -57.39 10.27 15.74
N CYS A 325 -58.31 10.95 16.41
CA CYS A 325 -59.62 10.40 16.76
C CYS A 325 -60.82 11.21 16.25
N ALA A 326 -60.65 12.49 15.96
CA ALA A 326 -61.71 13.38 15.48
C ALA A 326 -61.13 14.52 14.62
N TYR A 327 -61.99 15.25 13.92
CA TYR A 327 -61.62 16.52 13.28
C TYR A 327 -62.73 17.55 13.46
N TYR A 328 -62.39 18.83 13.32
CA TYR A 328 -63.35 19.96 13.33
C TYR A 328 -62.90 21.08 12.40
N GLU A 329 -63.83 21.94 12.01
CA GLU A 329 -63.56 23.15 11.23
C GLU A 329 -63.63 24.39 12.13
N LYS A 330 -62.57 25.20 12.14
CA LYS A 330 -62.40 26.35 13.06
C LYS A 330 -63.43 27.46 12.83
N GLU A 331 -64.01 27.55 11.63
CA GLU A 331 -65.03 28.56 11.30
C GLU A 331 -66.40 28.28 11.95
N ASN A 332 -66.61 27.08 12.47
CA ASN A 332 -67.82 26.73 13.22
C ASN A 332 -67.76 27.31 14.65
N LYS A 333 -68.79 28.10 15.02
CA LYS A 333 -68.90 28.76 16.34
C LYS A 333 -69.02 27.77 17.49
N GLU A 334 -69.58 26.59 17.23
CA GLU A 334 -69.58 25.45 18.14
C GLU A 334 -68.59 24.42 17.58
N LYS A 335 -67.62 23.98 18.39
CA LYS A 335 -66.65 22.95 17.98
C LYS A 335 -67.34 21.60 17.82
N GLU A 336 -68.01 21.41 16.69
CA GLU A 336 -68.60 20.13 16.33
C GLU A 336 -67.47 19.19 15.89
N LEU A 337 -67.25 18.14 16.69
CA LEU A 337 -66.21 17.15 16.46
C LEU A 337 -66.79 15.98 15.67
N THR A 338 -66.25 15.75 14.47
CA THR A 338 -66.60 14.57 13.69
C THR A 338 -65.60 13.46 13.98
N LEU A 339 -66.10 12.30 14.42
CA LEU A 339 -65.28 11.15 14.77
C LEU A 339 -64.67 10.49 13.54
N ILE A 340 -63.42 10.02 13.69
CA ILE A 340 -62.68 9.30 12.65
C ILE A 340 -62.75 7.81 12.98
N ASN A 341 -63.52 7.08 12.20
CA ASN A 341 -63.84 5.68 12.50
C ASN A 341 -62.82 4.68 11.94
N ASN A 342 -62.03 5.07 10.92
CA ASN A 342 -60.98 4.25 10.35
C ASN A 342 -59.96 5.09 9.56
N PHE A 343 -58.84 4.47 9.19
CA PHE A 343 -57.74 5.11 8.46
C PHE A 343 -58.12 5.54 7.04
N SER A 344 -59.03 4.82 6.37
CA SER A 344 -59.49 5.19 5.02
C SER A 344 -60.23 6.54 5.04
N THR A 345 -61.11 6.73 6.02
CA THR A 345 -61.82 7.98 6.25
C THR A 345 -60.86 9.12 6.60
N LEU A 346 -59.89 8.89 7.49
CA LEU A 346 -58.84 9.86 7.81
C LEU A 346 -58.11 10.33 6.53
N ARG A 347 -57.69 9.37 5.71
CA ARG A 347 -56.97 9.63 4.46
C ARG A 347 -57.80 10.44 3.47
N GLU A 348 -59.02 10.01 3.21
CA GLU A 348 -59.91 10.67 2.27
C GLU A 348 -60.13 12.14 2.66
N ILE A 349 -60.40 12.40 3.95
CA ILE A 349 -60.67 13.75 4.45
C ILE A 349 -59.41 14.61 4.40
N ALA A 350 -58.28 14.11 4.90
CA ALA A 350 -57.03 14.86 4.91
C ALA A 350 -56.54 15.17 3.47
N SER A 351 -56.62 14.20 2.56
CA SER A 351 -56.19 14.39 1.16
C SER A 351 -57.09 15.35 0.39
N SER A 352 -58.41 15.27 0.59
CA SER A 352 -59.38 16.13 -0.11
C SER A 352 -59.37 17.57 0.38
N ASN A 353 -58.83 17.82 1.58
CA ASN A 353 -58.86 19.12 2.23
C ASN A 353 -57.45 19.64 2.56
N LYS A 354 -56.39 19.13 1.91
CA LYS A 354 -54.99 19.45 2.25
C LYS A 354 -54.67 20.95 2.28
N ASP A 355 -55.36 21.74 1.44
CA ASP A 355 -55.16 23.19 1.28
C ASP A 355 -56.08 24.01 2.21
N LYS A 356 -56.96 23.36 3.00
CA LYS A 356 -57.83 24.03 3.96
C LYS A 356 -57.12 24.23 5.30
N TYR A 357 -56.75 25.47 5.59
CA TYR A 357 -56.14 25.88 6.86
C TYR A 357 -57.14 25.97 8.03
N THR A 358 -58.44 25.81 7.76
CA THR A 358 -59.52 25.87 8.74
C THR A 358 -59.81 24.51 9.38
N LEU A 359 -59.31 23.42 8.80
CA LEU A 359 -59.59 22.05 9.23
C LEU A 359 -58.49 21.52 10.16
N PHE A 360 -58.89 21.03 11.33
CA PHE A 360 -57.99 20.53 12.37
C PHE A 360 -58.37 19.12 12.81
N PHE A 361 -57.37 18.29 13.08
CA PHE A 361 -57.49 16.91 13.54
C PHE A 361 -57.06 16.81 15.00
N VAL A 362 -57.86 16.16 15.83
CA VAL A 362 -57.65 16.05 17.28
C VAL A 362 -57.03 14.70 17.63
N ARG A 363 -56.03 14.73 18.50
CA ARG A 363 -55.34 13.55 19.05
C ARG A 363 -56.07 13.01 20.27
N ARG A 364 -56.05 11.68 20.43
CA ARG A 364 -56.63 10.95 21.56
C ARG A 364 -55.76 11.10 22.81
N SER A 365 -54.44 11.09 22.65
CA SER A 365 -53.49 11.07 23.76
C SER A 365 -53.50 12.33 24.63
N ASP A 366 -53.59 13.50 24.01
CA ASP A 366 -53.35 14.79 24.67
C ASP A 366 -54.43 15.85 24.36
N GLY A 367 -55.38 15.55 23.45
CA GLY A 367 -56.41 16.48 23.02
C GLY A 367 -55.89 17.65 22.17
N PHE A 368 -54.60 17.69 21.83
CA PHE A 368 -54.05 18.68 20.92
C PHE A 368 -54.56 18.45 19.50
N SER A 369 -54.56 19.52 18.71
CA SER A 369 -55.02 19.49 17.34
C SER A 369 -53.93 19.87 16.35
N ASP A 370 -53.80 19.11 15.28
CA ASP A 370 -52.94 19.43 14.13
C ASP A 370 -53.76 19.92 12.95
N ASN A 371 -53.19 20.80 12.14
CA ASN A 371 -53.85 21.25 10.92
C ASN A 371 -53.89 20.14 9.86
N CYS A 372 -54.84 20.23 8.94
CA CYS A 372 -55.03 19.26 7.86
C CYS A 372 -53.78 19.08 6.98
N ALA A 373 -53.06 20.16 6.68
CA ALA A 373 -51.85 20.10 5.86
C ALA A 373 -50.76 19.20 6.48
N ASN A 374 -50.55 19.28 7.80
CA ASN A 374 -49.60 18.43 8.52
C ASN A 374 -50.03 16.97 8.46
N VAL A 375 -51.31 16.68 8.71
CA VAL A 375 -51.85 15.32 8.65
C VAL A 375 -51.75 14.72 7.25
N ALA A 376 -52.08 15.50 6.22
CA ALA A 376 -51.90 15.10 4.83
C ALA A 376 -50.42 14.78 4.52
N ASN A 377 -49.48 15.59 4.99
CA ASN A 377 -48.05 15.33 4.86
C ASN A 377 -47.61 14.07 5.60
N TRP A 378 -48.13 13.81 6.81
CA TRP A 378 -47.84 12.58 7.55
C TRP A 378 -48.29 11.34 6.80
N ILE A 379 -49.45 11.37 6.14
CA ILE A 379 -49.95 10.27 5.31
C ILE A 379 -49.00 10.03 4.13
N VAL A 380 -48.60 11.09 3.42
CA VAL A 380 -47.66 10.98 2.28
C VAL A 380 -46.32 10.39 2.72
N GLU A 381 -45.76 10.86 3.85
CA GLU A 381 -44.50 10.35 4.40
C GLU A 381 -44.64 8.89 4.84
N PHE A 382 -45.72 8.53 5.56
CA PHE A 382 -46.02 7.16 5.95
C PHE A 382 -46.07 6.22 4.74
N ASP A 383 -46.83 6.59 3.70
CA ASP A 383 -46.93 5.79 2.48
C ASP A 383 -45.59 5.62 1.79
N ARG A 384 -44.80 6.70 1.72
CA ARG A 384 -43.47 6.64 1.12
C ARG A 384 -42.57 5.64 1.85
N TYR A 385 -42.49 5.72 3.18
CA TYR A 385 -41.65 4.78 3.94
C TYR A 385 -42.18 3.35 3.87
N ARG A 386 -43.51 3.17 3.94
CA ARG A 386 -44.14 1.86 3.83
C ARG A 386 -43.88 1.22 2.48
N GLU A 387 -43.93 1.99 1.40
CA GLU A 387 -43.60 1.50 0.06
C GLU A 387 -42.14 1.10 -0.05
N VAL A 388 -41.20 1.89 0.50
CA VAL A 388 -39.77 1.51 0.56
C VAL A 388 -39.60 0.16 1.29
N LEU A 389 -40.19 0.00 2.47
CA LEU A 389 -40.11 -1.27 3.23
C LEU A 389 -40.69 -2.44 2.43
N ARG A 390 -41.87 -2.25 1.84
CA ARG A 390 -42.54 -3.27 1.00
C ARG A 390 -41.67 -3.68 -0.18
N GLN A 391 -41.01 -2.73 -0.84
CA GLN A 391 -40.09 -3.03 -1.92
C GLN A 391 -38.89 -3.84 -1.46
N HIS A 392 -38.30 -3.53 -0.31
CA HIS A 392 -37.20 -4.32 0.25
C HIS A 392 -37.64 -5.74 0.66
N GLU A 393 -38.81 -5.89 1.27
CA GLU A 393 -39.38 -7.19 1.64
C GLU A 393 -39.59 -8.07 0.39
N ASN A 394 -40.20 -7.50 -0.65
CA ASN A 394 -40.48 -8.20 -1.91
C ASN A 394 -39.21 -8.56 -2.70
N ASN A 395 -38.10 -7.87 -2.47
CA ASN A 395 -36.85 -8.03 -3.22
C ASN A 395 -35.70 -8.58 -2.36
N LYS A 396 -35.98 -9.26 -1.25
CA LYS A 396 -34.96 -9.68 -0.26
C LYS A 396 -33.73 -10.38 -0.86
N LEU A 397 -33.94 -11.39 -1.71
CA LEU A 397 -32.84 -12.12 -2.38
C LEU A 397 -32.04 -11.23 -3.34
N LYS A 398 -32.72 -10.32 -4.05
CA LYS A 398 -32.07 -9.35 -4.92
C LYS A 398 -31.23 -8.38 -4.11
N VAL A 399 -31.76 -7.87 -2.99
CA VAL A 399 -31.06 -6.93 -2.11
C VAL A 399 -29.78 -7.56 -1.56
N GLU A 400 -29.83 -8.81 -1.10
CA GLU A 400 -28.64 -9.51 -0.61
C GLU A 400 -27.54 -9.58 -1.69
N LYS A 401 -27.92 -9.97 -2.90
CA LYS A 401 -27.00 -10.00 -4.05
C LYS A 401 -26.48 -8.61 -4.41
N ASP A 402 -27.34 -7.59 -4.37
CA ASP A 402 -26.97 -6.21 -4.66
C ASP A 402 -25.97 -5.67 -3.64
N LEU A 403 -26.15 -5.94 -2.34
CA LEU A 403 -25.20 -5.53 -1.29
C LEU A 403 -23.81 -6.16 -1.49
N ASP A 404 -23.76 -7.43 -1.90
CA ASP A 404 -22.50 -8.09 -2.24
C ASP A 404 -21.87 -7.47 -3.50
N ASN A 405 -22.68 -7.14 -4.51
CA ASN A 405 -22.21 -6.46 -5.72
C ASN A 405 -21.69 -5.05 -5.41
N ILE A 406 -22.36 -4.30 -4.54
CA ILE A 406 -21.93 -2.96 -4.09
C ILE A 406 -20.60 -3.08 -3.34
N SER A 407 -20.46 -4.08 -2.48
CA SER A 407 -19.20 -4.34 -1.77
C SER A 407 -18.04 -4.60 -2.74
N LYS A 408 -18.28 -5.44 -3.77
CA LYS A 408 -17.31 -5.72 -4.83
C LYS A 408 -17.01 -4.48 -5.67
N LEU A 409 -18.03 -3.68 -6.00
CA LEU A 409 -17.89 -2.44 -6.76
C LEU A 409 -16.94 -1.48 -6.05
N PHE A 410 -17.19 -1.16 -4.77
CA PHE A 410 -16.31 -0.26 -4.02
C PHE A 410 -14.89 -0.79 -3.86
N SER A 411 -14.75 -2.11 -3.66
CA SER A 411 -13.43 -2.75 -3.63
C SER A 411 -12.71 -2.63 -4.98
N SER A 412 -13.43 -2.82 -6.10
CA SER A 412 -12.90 -2.66 -7.46
C SER A 412 -12.49 -1.22 -7.73
N MET A 413 -13.36 -0.25 -7.42
CA MET A 413 -13.08 1.17 -7.60
C MET A 413 -11.84 1.62 -6.83
N PHE A 414 -11.70 1.17 -5.59
CA PHE A 414 -10.50 1.43 -4.80
C PHE A 414 -9.26 0.81 -5.48
N ASN A 415 -9.31 -0.47 -5.83
CA ASN A 415 -8.20 -1.14 -6.49
C ASN A 415 -7.83 -0.50 -7.84
N GLU A 416 -8.80 -0.11 -8.66
CA GLU A 416 -8.61 0.61 -9.92
C GLU A 416 -7.97 1.98 -9.71
N SER A 417 -8.39 2.72 -8.69
CA SER A 417 -7.80 4.02 -8.34
C SER A 417 -6.31 3.90 -7.96
N ILE A 418 -5.90 2.73 -7.46
CA ILE A 418 -4.52 2.43 -7.03
C ILE A 418 -3.71 1.77 -8.14
N ALA A 419 -4.34 0.99 -9.01
CA ALA A 419 -3.67 0.18 -10.02
C ALA A 419 -2.79 1.01 -10.97
N LYS A 420 -3.15 2.29 -11.19
CA LYS A 420 -2.31 3.22 -11.96
C LYS A 420 -1.02 3.63 -11.25
N TYR A 421 -0.97 3.57 -9.92
CA TYR A 421 0.17 4.02 -9.12
C TYR A 421 1.00 2.88 -8.51
N LYS A 422 0.41 1.70 -8.36
CA LYS A 422 1.02 0.55 -7.69
C LYS A 422 1.37 -0.53 -8.70
N LEU A 423 2.60 -1.05 -8.60
CA LEU A 423 3.04 -2.17 -9.42
C LEU A 423 2.20 -3.42 -9.11
N ASN A 424 1.44 -3.89 -10.11
CA ASN A 424 0.68 -5.13 -10.03
C ASN A 424 1.65 -6.32 -10.00
N GLY A 425 1.64 -7.11 -8.93
CA GLY A 425 2.40 -8.38 -8.84
C GLY A 425 3.46 -8.49 -7.73
N LEU A 426 3.47 -7.59 -6.75
CA LEU A 426 4.31 -7.70 -5.54
C LEU A 426 3.46 -8.00 -4.29
N PHE A 427 2.71 -9.10 -4.33
CA PHE A 427 2.28 -9.88 -3.15
C PHE A 427 2.08 -11.33 -3.56
#